data_AF-G4TDN1-F1
#
_entry.id   AF-G4TDN1-F1
#
_cell.length_a   1.000
_cell.length_b   1.000
_cell.length_c   1.000
_cell.angle_alpha   90.00
_cell.angle_beta   90.00
_cell.angle_gamma   90.00
#
_symmetry.space_group_name_H-M   'P 1'
#
loop_
_entity.id
_entity.type
_entity.pdbx_description
1 polymer ?
#
loop_
_entity_poly.entity_id
_entity_poly.type
_entity_poly.pdbx_seq_one_letter_code
_entity_poly.pdbx_strand_id
1 'polypeptide(L)'
;MESLIPFTTSGALVDCVDKKVLVILRDGRKLIGVLRSYDQFANLVLEGTIERKHLGPYFAELPVGVMVIRGENVVLLGEIDLDVEDEVPLQPVPLNELDVAYKRETEFRKKREADKARILFEAAGFSKEGGEGDGY
;
A
#
# COMPACT_ATOMS: atom_id res chain seq x y z
N MET A 1 1.25 34.08 14.90
CA MET A 1 0.02 33.37 15.32
C MET A 1 0.37 31.92 15.20
N GLU A 2 0.53 31.19 16.31
CA GLU A 2 0.81 29.75 16.25
C GLU A 2 -0.30 29.09 15.43
N SER A 3 0.05 28.45 14.31
CA SER A 3 -0.90 27.63 13.58
C SER A 3 -1.30 26.49 14.51
N LEU A 4 -2.55 26.48 14.94
CA LEU A 4 -3.11 25.40 15.75
C LEU A 4 -3.09 24.15 14.88
N ILE A 5 -2.09 23.29 15.03
CA ILE A 5 -1.99 22.04 14.26
C ILE A 5 -3.11 21.13 14.77
N PRO A 6 -4.13 20.84 13.94
CA PRO A 6 -5.23 20.00 14.37
C PRO A 6 -4.76 18.54 14.41
N PHE A 7 -4.68 17.96 15.61
CA PHE A 7 -4.39 16.54 15.80
C PHE A 7 -5.62 15.67 15.53
N THR A 8 -6.12 15.71 14.30
CA THR A 8 -7.26 14.91 13.84
C THR A 8 -6.89 14.21 12.54
N THR A 9 -7.59 13.11 12.21
CA THR A 9 -7.43 12.44 10.91
C THR A 9 -7.60 13.41 9.75
N SER A 10 -8.61 14.28 9.82
CA SER A 10 -8.83 15.31 8.81
C SER A 10 -7.69 16.32 8.76
N GLY A 11 -7.14 16.71 9.90
CA GLY A 11 -5.96 17.57 9.98
C GLY A 11 -4.73 16.98 9.32
N ALA A 12 -4.55 15.66 9.40
CA ALA A 12 -3.45 14.96 8.74
C ALA A 12 -3.66 14.76 7.23
N LEU A 13 -4.91 14.58 6.77
CA LEU A 13 -5.23 14.28 5.37
C LEU A 13 -5.49 15.52 4.52
N VAL A 14 -5.88 16.65 5.12
CA VAL A 14 -6.20 17.88 4.37
C VAL A 14 -5.02 18.36 3.53
N ASP A 15 -3.80 18.25 4.06
CA ASP A 15 -2.59 18.68 3.36
C ASP A 15 -2.19 17.74 2.21
N CYS A 16 -2.80 16.55 2.13
CA CYS A 16 -2.57 15.58 1.06
C CYS A 16 -3.57 15.75 -0.11
N VAL A 17 -4.59 16.61 0.02
CA VAL A 17 -5.59 16.82 -1.04
C VAL A 17 -4.95 17.43 -2.27
N ASP A 18 -5.35 16.94 -3.44
CA ASP A 18 -4.84 17.28 -4.75
C ASP A 18 -3.34 16.98 -4.95
N LYS A 19 -2.75 16.19 -4.05
CA LYS A 19 -1.37 15.70 -4.17
C LYS A 19 -1.33 14.25 -4.60
N LYS A 20 -0.19 13.86 -5.20
CA LYS A 20 0.09 12.47 -5.53
C LYS A 20 0.46 11.73 -4.24
N VAL A 21 -0.24 10.64 -3.97
CA VAL A 21 -0.08 9.86 -2.74
C VAL A 21 0.18 8.39 -3.06
N LEU A 22 0.97 7.73 -2.21
CA LEU A 22 1.06 6.28 -2.11
C LEU A 22 0.10 5.80 -1.03
N VAL A 23 -0.70 4.78 -1.33
CA VAL A 23 -1.61 4.11 -0.40
C VAL A 23 -1.27 2.63 -0.36
N ILE A 24 -1.01 2.11 0.84
CA ILE A 24 -0.82 0.67 1.06
C ILE A 24 -2.09 0.11 1.66
N LEU A 25 -2.63 -0.92 1.00
CA LEU A 25 -3.81 -1.63 1.45
C LEU A 25 -3.44 -2.83 2.32
N ARG A 26 -4.39 -3.30 3.13
CA ARG A 26 -4.20 -4.49 3.99
C ARG A 26 -3.79 -5.73 3.19
N ASP A 27 -4.32 -5.91 1.99
CA ASP A 27 -3.98 -7.02 1.09
C ASP A 27 -2.57 -6.91 0.45
N GLY A 28 -1.80 -5.87 0.81
CA GLY A 28 -0.44 -5.62 0.35
C GLY A 28 -0.33 -4.87 -0.98
N ARG A 29 -1.46 -4.51 -1.61
CA ARG A 29 -1.48 -3.70 -2.83
C ARG A 29 -0.97 -2.29 -2.52
N LYS A 30 -0.21 -1.75 -3.48
CA LYS A 30 0.36 -0.40 -3.45
C LYS A 30 -0.30 0.40 -4.56
N LEU A 31 -1.11 1.38 -4.17
CA LEU A 31 -1.84 2.23 -5.08
C LEU A 31 -1.19 3.61 -5.07
N ILE A 32 -1.01 4.19 -6.25
CA ILE A 32 -0.50 5.55 -6.40
C ILE A 32 -1.52 6.33 -7.21
N GLY A 33 -1.94 7.49 -6.73
CA GLY A 33 -2.92 8.33 -7.41
C GLY A 33 -2.98 9.72 -6.80
N VAL A 34 -3.86 10.57 -7.34
CA VAL A 34 -4.11 11.91 -6.78
C VAL A 34 -5.27 11.83 -5.81
N LEU A 35 -5.06 12.23 -4.55
CA LEU A 35 -6.13 12.24 -3.54
C LEU A 35 -7.10 13.40 -3.82
N ARG A 36 -8.34 13.09 -4.18
CA ARG A 36 -9.37 14.10 -4.50
C ARG A 36 -10.29 14.42 -3.35
N SER A 37 -10.57 13.42 -2.51
CA SER A 37 -11.52 13.56 -1.41
C SER A 37 -11.23 12.49 -0.37
N TYR A 38 -11.52 12.83 0.88
CA TYR A 38 -11.48 11.91 2.00
C TYR A 38 -12.59 12.23 3.00
N ASP A 39 -12.83 11.32 3.95
CA ASP A 39 -13.66 11.58 5.13
C ASP A 39 -12.91 11.31 6.45
N GLN A 40 -13.57 11.58 7.58
CA GLN A 40 -13.00 11.38 8.92
C GLN A 40 -12.66 9.92 9.26
N PHE A 41 -13.18 8.95 8.50
CA PHE A 41 -12.89 7.53 8.63
C PHE A 41 -11.78 7.07 7.67
N ALA A 42 -11.12 8.02 6.98
CA ALA A 42 -10.13 7.77 5.94
C ALA A 42 -10.66 6.95 4.76
N ASN A 43 -11.95 7.04 4.43
CA ASN A 43 -12.41 6.63 3.11
C ASN A 43 -11.84 7.59 2.07
N LEU A 44 -11.21 7.09 1.02
CA LEU A 44 -10.43 7.89 0.06
C LEU A 44 -11.04 7.82 -1.34
N VAL A 45 -10.98 8.93 -2.07
CA VAL A 45 -11.22 8.97 -3.51
C VAL A 45 -9.92 9.33 -4.19
N LEU A 46 -9.38 8.39 -4.98
CA LEU A 46 -8.20 8.59 -5.80
C LEU A 46 -8.58 8.74 -7.27
N GLU A 47 -7.95 9.68 -7.96
CA GLU A 47 -8.00 9.83 -9.42
C GLU A 47 -6.67 9.44 -10.06
N GLY A 48 -6.71 8.92 -11.29
CA GLY A 48 -5.51 8.55 -12.03
C GLY A 48 -4.72 7.43 -11.35
N THR A 49 -5.42 6.58 -10.60
CA THR A 49 -4.82 5.54 -9.77
C THR A 49 -4.12 4.51 -10.64
N ILE A 50 -2.89 4.18 -10.25
CA ILE A 50 -2.14 3.02 -10.71
C ILE A 50 -1.93 2.06 -9.55
N GLU A 51 -1.90 0.76 -9.83
CA GLU A 51 -1.37 -0.24 -8.91
C GLU A 51 0.07 -0.53 -9.29
N ARG A 52 0.99 -0.41 -8.32
CA ARG A 52 2.42 -0.66 -8.53
C ARG A 52 2.84 -1.96 -7.85
N LYS A 53 3.31 -2.93 -8.63
CA LYS A 53 3.88 -4.19 -8.13
C LYS A 53 5.39 -4.07 -8.09
N HIS A 54 6.00 -4.50 -6.99
CA HIS A 54 7.47 -4.47 -6.80
C HIS A 54 8.00 -5.91 -6.66
N LEU A 55 9.15 -6.17 -7.28
CA LEU A 55 9.91 -7.42 -7.15
C LEU A 55 11.41 -7.08 -7.18
N GLY A 56 12.05 -7.05 -6.02
CA GLY A 56 13.45 -6.64 -5.90
C GLY A 56 13.67 -5.22 -6.47
N PRO A 57 14.58 -5.02 -7.44
CA PRO A 57 14.83 -3.72 -8.05
C PRO A 57 13.83 -3.37 -9.17
N TYR A 58 12.89 -4.27 -9.50
CA TYR A 58 11.96 -4.07 -10.62
C TYR A 58 10.57 -3.67 -10.14
N PHE A 59 9.87 -2.89 -10.94
CA PHE A 59 8.45 -2.60 -10.72
C PHE A 59 7.64 -2.57 -12.01
N ALA A 60 6.34 -2.83 -11.89
CA ALA A 60 5.38 -2.70 -12.98
C ALA A 60 4.15 -1.93 -12.51
N GLU A 61 3.58 -1.14 -13.41
CA GLU A 61 2.40 -0.31 -13.14
C GLU A 61 1.19 -0.81 -13.92
N LEU A 62 0.05 -0.89 -13.24
CA LEU A 62 -1.23 -1.26 -13.81
C LEU A 62 -2.20 -0.08 -13.66
N PRO A 63 -2.71 0.51 -14.77
CA PRO A 63 -3.71 1.56 -14.69
C PRO A 63 -5.02 1.04 -14.09
N VAL A 64 -5.53 1.74 -13.08
CA VAL A 64 -6.82 1.45 -12.43
C VAL A 64 -7.85 2.54 -12.74
N GLY A 65 -7.44 3.81 -12.72
CA GLY A 65 -8.32 4.96 -12.95
C GLY A 65 -8.87 5.57 -11.67
N VAL A 66 -10.19 5.81 -11.60
CA VAL A 66 -10.81 6.38 -10.39
C VAL A 66 -11.14 5.26 -9.42
N MET A 67 -10.72 5.40 -8.15
CA MET A 67 -10.93 4.39 -7.12
C MET A 67 -11.48 5.01 -5.84
N VAL A 68 -12.51 4.38 -5.28
CA VAL A 68 -13.00 4.66 -3.93
C VAL A 68 -12.49 3.58 -3.00
N ILE A 69 -11.68 3.95 -2.02
CA ILE A 69 -11.05 3.05 -1.06
C ILE A 69 -11.76 3.20 0.28
N ARG A 70 -12.17 2.08 0.85
CA ARG A 70 -12.76 2.05 2.18
C ARG A 70 -11.67 2.12 3.25
N GLY A 71 -11.82 3.03 4.20
CA GLY A 71 -10.76 3.47 5.12
C GLY A 71 -10.20 2.37 5.99
N GLU A 72 -10.99 1.37 6.39
CA GLU A 72 -10.44 0.26 7.17
C GLU A 72 -9.40 -0.55 6.38
N ASN A 73 -9.47 -0.59 5.04
CA ASN A 73 -8.51 -1.32 4.21
C ASN A 73 -7.19 -0.57 4.02
N VAL A 74 -7.11 0.69 4.46
CA VAL A 74 -5.88 1.50 4.36
C VAL A 74 -4.99 1.17 5.54
N VAL A 75 -3.75 0.76 5.26
CA VAL A 75 -2.70 0.56 6.27
C VAL A 75 -1.98 1.89 6.51
N LEU A 76 -1.56 2.54 5.42
CA LEU A 76 -0.96 3.86 5.44
C LEU A 76 -1.19 4.60 4.13
N LEU A 77 -1.05 5.92 4.22
CA LEU A 77 -1.01 6.84 3.08
C LEU A 77 0.13 7.83 3.31
N GLY A 78 0.83 8.20 2.24
CA GLY A 78 1.84 9.26 2.28
C GLY A 78 1.90 10.03 0.96
N GLU A 79 2.13 11.34 1.05
CA GLU A 79 2.48 12.18 -0.10
C GLU A 79 3.78 11.68 -0.75
N ILE A 80 3.80 11.66 -2.08
CA ILE A 80 4.99 11.34 -2.86
C ILE A 80 5.67 12.65 -3.25
N ASP A 81 6.93 12.80 -2.86
CA ASP A 81 7.82 13.80 -3.40
C ASP A 81 8.26 13.36 -4.79
N LEU A 82 7.90 14.14 -5.81
CA LEU A 82 8.17 13.80 -7.21
C LEU A 82 9.66 13.89 -7.55
N ASP A 83 10.39 14.81 -6.91
CA ASP A 83 11.82 15.00 -7.19
C ASP A 83 12.61 13.80 -6.63
N VAL A 84 12.25 13.35 -5.43
CA VAL A 84 12.88 12.18 -4.79
C VAL A 84 12.51 10.87 -5.49
N GLU A 85 11.27 10.75 -5.97
CA GLU A 85 10.78 9.56 -6.68
C GLU A 85 11.60 9.25 -7.94
N ASP A 86 12.03 10.29 -8.68
CA ASP A 86 12.84 10.14 -9.89
C ASP A 86 14.29 9.66 -9.59
N GLU A 87 14.78 9.88 -8.36
CA GLU A 87 16.11 9.43 -7.92
C GLU A 87 16.14 7.98 -7.44
N VAL A 88 14.97 7.36 -7.21
CA VAL A 88 14.88 5.99 -6.70
C VAL A 88 15.39 5.02 -7.78
N PRO A 89 16.41 4.17 -7.48
CA PRO A 89 17.04 3.28 -8.47
C PRO A 89 16.20 2.01 -8.75
N LEU A 90 14.92 2.19 -9.06
CA LEU A 90 13.99 1.14 -9.45
C LEU A 90 13.85 1.08 -10.97
N GLN A 91 13.74 -0.13 -11.52
CA GLN A 91 13.65 -0.36 -12.96
C GLN A 91 12.21 -0.70 -13.38
N PRO A 92 11.56 0.13 -14.22
CA PRO A 92 10.25 -0.19 -14.75
C PRO A 92 10.34 -1.35 -15.73
N VAL A 93 9.47 -2.34 -15.59
CA VAL A 93 9.36 -3.49 -16.49
C VAL A 93 7.90 -3.71 -16.93
N PRO A 94 7.68 -4.31 -18.11
CA PRO A 94 6.35 -4.70 -18.55
C PRO A 94 5.64 -5.64 -17.55
N LEU A 95 4.33 -5.45 -17.38
CA LEU A 95 3.54 -6.23 -16.40
C LEU A 95 3.61 -7.75 -16.65
N ASN A 96 3.59 -8.17 -17.91
CA ASN A 96 3.67 -9.59 -18.30
C ASN A 96 4.98 -10.25 -17.85
N GLU A 97 6.08 -9.52 -17.81
CA GLU A 97 7.38 -10.03 -17.36
C GLU A 97 7.43 -10.18 -15.83
N LEU A 98 6.79 -9.26 -15.10
CA LEU A 98 6.78 -9.25 -13.64
C LEU A 98 5.73 -10.18 -13.03
N ASP A 99 4.54 -10.28 -13.63
CA ASP A 99 3.35 -10.83 -12.97
C ASP A 99 3.51 -12.30 -12.58
N VAL A 100 4.18 -13.12 -13.41
CA VAL A 100 4.44 -14.53 -13.11
C VAL A 100 5.36 -14.68 -11.91
N ALA A 101 6.47 -13.94 -11.89
CA ALA A 101 7.45 -14.00 -10.81
C ALA A 101 6.87 -13.42 -9.50
N TYR A 102 6.12 -12.32 -9.59
CA TYR A 102 5.43 -11.69 -8.47
C TYR A 102 4.39 -12.63 -7.82
N LYS A 103 3.54 -13.29 -8.62
CA LYS A 103 2.58 -14.28 -8.11
C LYS A 103 3.27 -15.44 -7.40
N ARG A 104 4.37 -15.95 -7.99
CA ARG A 104 5.15 -17.02 -7.38
C ARG A 104 5.77 -16.61 -6.05
N GLU A 105 6.34 -15.40 -5.96
CA GLU A 105 6.95 -14.90 -4.72
C GLU A 105 5.89 -14.66 -3.63
N THR A 106 4.76 -14.04 -3.98
CA THR A 106 3.67 -13.78 -3.03
C THR A 106 3.06 -15.06 -2.48
N GLU A 107 2.81 -16.07 -3.32
CA GLU A 107 2.38 -17.40 -2.87
C GLU A 107 3.42 -18.08 -1.98
N PHE A 108 4.70 -17.99 -2.35
CA PHE A 108 5.79 -18.55 -1.57
C PHE A 108 5.92 -17.88 -0.19
N ARG A 109 5.83 -16.54 -0.14
CA ARG A 109 5.85 -15.76 1.10
C ARG A 109 4.70 -16.16 2.01
N LYS A 110 3.48 -16.21 1.48
CA LYS A 110 2.27 -16.61 2.22
C LYS A 110 2.41 -18.02 2.79
N LYS A 111 2.91 -18.98 2.00
CA LYS A 111 3.14 -20.35 2.46
C LYS A 111 4.19 -20.40 3.57
N ARG A 112 5.31 -19.70 3.39
CA ARG A 112 6.41 -19.64 4.37
C ARG A 112 5.95 -19.02 5.69
N GLU A 113 5.16 -17.96 5.64
CA GLU A 113 4.59 -17.31 6.83
C GLU A 113 3.60 -18.23 7.54
N ALA A 114 2.72 -18.91 6.80
CA ALA A 114 1.80 -19.89 7.37
C ALA A 114 2.53 -21.07 8.04
N ASP A 115 3.57 -21.61 7.38
CA ASP A 115 4.39 -22.69 7.93
C ASP A 115 5.14 -22.22 9.19
N LYS A 116 5.74 -21.02 9.15
CA LYS A 116 6.43 -20.42 10.30
C LYS A 116 5.47 -20.21 11.48
N ALA A 117 4.30 -19.62 11.24
CA ALA A 117 3.29 -19.38 12.26
C ALA A 117 2.80 -20.69 12.88
N ARG A 118 2.59 -21.73 12.05
CA ARG A 118 2.21 -23.07 12.52
C ARG A 118 3.28 -23.67 13.41
N ILE A 119 4.55 -23.66 12.98
CA ILE A 119 5.67 -24.22 13.75
C ILE A 119 5.85 -23.48 15.08
N LEU A 120 5.80 -22.15 15.08
CA LEU A 120 5.96 -21.35 16.30
C LEU A 120 4.81 -21.55 17.29
N PHE A 121 3.58 -21.70 16.79
CA PHE A 121 2.43 -22.04 17.61
C PHE A 121 2.59 -23.43 18.24
N GLU A 122 2.87 -24.45 17.42
CA GLU A 122 2.94 -25.85 17.87
C GLU A 122 4.14 -26.12 18.79
N ALA A 123 5.33 -25.59 18.46
CA ALA A 123 6.57 -25.91 19.16
C ALA A 123 6.91 -24.97 20.32
N ALA A 124 6.43 -23.72 20.28
CA ALA A 124 6.85 -22.68 21.21
C ALA A 124 5.69 -21.89 21.85
N GLY A 125 4.43 -22.26 21.56
CA GLY A 125 3.25 -21.67 22.21
C GLY A 125 2.96 -20.21 21.81
N PHE A 126 3.52 -19.74 20.70
CA PHE A 126 3.23 -18.39 20.18
C PHE A 126 1.78 -18.28 19.73
N SER A 127 1.19 -17.09 19.74
CA SER A 127 -0.14 -16.84 19.18
C SER A 127 -0.13 -16.95 17.65
N LYS A 128 -1.25 -17.43 17.07
CA LYS A 128 -1.52 -17.28 15.64
C LYS A 128 -2.12 -15.89 15.41
N GLU A 129 -1.30 -14.85 15.38
CA GLU A 129 -1.74 -13.52 14.93
C GLU A 129 -1.61 -13.42 13.41
N GLY A 130 -2.66 -12.91 12.77
CA GLY A 130 -2.81 -12.77 11.32
C GLY A 130 -4.28 -12.92 10.92
N GLY A 131 -5.01 -11.81 10.87
CA GLY A 131 -6.37 -11.79 10.33
C GLY A 131 -6.36 -12.09 8.83
N GLU A 132 -7.47 -12.61 8.30
CA GLU A 132 -7.65 -12.67 6.85
C GLU A 132 -7.51 -11.26 6.27
N GLY A 133 -6.53 -11.09 5.38
CA GLY A 133 -6.32 -9.82 4.68
C GLY A 133 -5.22 -8.93 5.24
N ASP A 134 -4.49 -9.31 6.31
CA ASP A 134 -3.32 -8.56 6.81
C ASP A 134 -2.02 -9.02 6.11
N GLY A 135 -1.92 -8.78 4.79
CA GLY A 135 -0.80 -9.22 3.94
C GLY A 135 0.19 -8.12 3.53
N TYR A 136 0.16 -6.97 4.22
CA TYR A 136 0.93 -5.77 3.91
C TYR A 136 2.43 -5.87 4.20
#